data_AF-A0A943N716-F1
#
_entry.id   AF-A0A943N716-F1
#
_cell.length_a   1.000
_cell.length_b   1.000
_cell.length_c   1.000
_cell.angle_alpha   90.00
_cell.angle_beta   90.00
_cell.angle_gamma   90.00
#
_symmetry.space_group_name_H-M   'P 1'
#
loop_
_entity.id
_entity.type
_entity.pdbx_description
1 polymer ?
#
loop_
_entity_poly.entity_id
_entity_poly.type
_entity_poly.pdbx_seq_one_letter_code
_entity_poly.pdbx_strand_id
1 'polypeptide(L)'
;MARPSKSVAVLAAEKQSHRTKAELKQRETAEKELASGKRLKERAEVKADPVAHKEYLRVSGLLAKIKKNDALYERIINDYCKLQAESADMENIKAEFRASREQLEKEYRSGMLS
;
A
#
# COMPACT_ATOMS: atom_id res chain seq x y z
N MET A 1 -25.34 16.84 4.04
CA MET A 1 -25.19 15.40 3.76
C MET A 1 -25.26 14.64 5.07
N ALA A 2 -26.15 13.65 5.20
CA ALA A 2 -26.19 12.79 6.39
C ALA A 2 -24.91 11.92 6.43
N ARG A 3 -24.31 11.78 7.60
CA ARG A 3 -23.09 10.99 7.78
C ARG A 3 -23.41 9.50 7.52
N PRO A 4 -22.51 8.74 6.88
CA PRO A 4 -22.70 7.31 6.71
C PRO A 4 -22.96 6.63 8.05
N SER A 5 -23.90 5.70 8.05
CA SER A 5 -24.24 4.95 9.25
C SER A 5 -23.07 4.05 9.70
N LYS A 6 -22.94 3.83 11.03
CA LYS A 6 -21.89 2.99 11.62
C LYS A 6 -21.98 1.53 11.13
N SER A 7 -20.83 0.88 10.96
CA SER A 7 -20.77 -0.54 10.56
C SER A 7 -21.23 -1.48 11.67
N VAL A 8 -21.60 -2.71 11.31
CA VAL A 8 -22.03 -3.72 12.30
C VAL A 8 -20.93 -4.00 13.33
N ALA A 9 -19.67 -4.06 12.89
CA ALA A 9 -18.52 -4.26 13.78
C ALA A 9 -18.36 -3.14 14.82
N VAL A 10 -18.58 -1.88 14.42
CA VAL A 10 -18.51 -0.73 15.34
C VAL A 10 -19.66 -0.76 16.33
N LEU A 11 -20.88 -1.05 15.88
CA LEU A 11 -22.05 -1.17 16.76
C LEU A 11 -21.88 -2.29 17.80
N ALA A 12 -21.28 -3.41 17.39
CA ALA A 12 -20.96 -4.50 18.30
C ALA A 12 -19.88 -4.12 19.33
N ALA A 13 -18.85 -3.39 18.90
CA ALA A 13 -17.77 -2.92 19.78
C ALA A 13 -18.28 -1.89 20.81
N GLU A 14 -19.15 -0.97 20.40
CA GLU A 14 -19.72 0.07 21.26
C GLU A 14 -20.84 -0.46 22.18
N LYS A 15 -21.37 -1.66 21.92
CA LYS A 15 -22.56 -2.26 22.60
C LYS A 15 -23.79 -1.34 22.61
N GLN A 16 -23.83 -0.34 21.73
CA GLN A 16 -24.94 0.60 21.60
C GLN A 16 -25.54 0.48 20.20
N SER A 17 -26.79 0.05 20.14
CA SER A 17 -27.56 0.06 18.91
C SER A 17 -29.05 0.12 19.22
N HIS A 18 -29.76 1.06 18.59
CA HIS A 18 -31.23 1.08 18.58
C HIS A 18 -31.82 0.14 17.50
N ARG A 19 -30.95 -0.57 16.75
CA ARG A 19 -31.37 -1.41 15.64
C ARG A 19 -31.85 -2.78 16.12
N THR A 20 -32.82 -3.32 15.40
CA THR A 20 -33.29 -4.69 15.63
C THR A 20 -32.27 -5.71 15.13
N LYS A 21 -32.38 -6.97 15.60
CA LYS A 21 -31.55 -8.08 15.11
C LYS A 21 -31.68 -8.29 13.60
N ALA A 22 -32.89 -8.07 13.04
CA ALA A 22 -33.16 -8.20 11.62
C ALA A 22 -32.41 -7.13 10.80
N GLU A 23 -32.43 -5.88 11.25
CA GLU A 23 -31.71 -4.76 10.61
C GLU A 23 -30.19 -4.94 10.66
N LEU A 24 -29.65 -5.44 11.79
CA LEU A 24 -28.22 -5.75 11.90
C LEU A 24 -27.81 -6.84 10.92
N LYS A 25 -28.65 -7.88 10.76
CA LYS A 25 -28.39 -8.98 9.81
C LYS A 25 -28.43 -8.49 8.36
N GLN A 26 -29.44 -7.69 7.99
CA GLN A 26 -29.55 -7.08 6.66
C GLN A 26 -28.34 -6.20 6.34
N ARG A 27 -27.84 -5.47 7.35
CA ARG A 27 -26.65 -4.65 7.17
C ARG A 27 -25.39 -5.48 7.02
N GLU A 28 -25.24 -6.52 7.82
CA GLU A 28 -24.09 -7.42 7.71
C GLU A 28 -24.03 -8.09 6.32
N THR A 29 -25.19 -8.48 5.75
CA THR A 29 -25.24 -9.01 4.39
C THR A 29 -24.86 -7.96 3.37
N ALA A 30 -25.39 -6.74 3.47
CA ALA A 30 -25.03 -5.64 2.57
C ALA A 30 -23.53 -5.27 2.66
N GLU A 31 -22.94 -5.28 3.86
CA GLU A 31 -21.50 -5.05 4.07
C GLU A 31 -20.65 -6.17 3.44
N LYS A 32 -21.12 -7.43 3.47
CA LYS A 32 -20.44 -8.56 2.82
C LYS A 32 -20.57 -8.53 1.30
N GLU A 33 -21.71 -8.12 0.76
CA GLU A 33 -21.94 -7.97 -0.69
C GLU A 33 -21.06 -6.88 -1.32
N LEU A 34 -20.65 -5.88 -0.53
CA LEU A 34 -19.72 -4.85 -0.98
C LEU A 34 -18.29 -5.37 -1.17
N ALA A 35 -17.92 -6.47 -0.52
CA ALA A 35 -16.61 -7.09 -0.68
C ALA A 35 -16.62 -8.03 -1.89
N SER A 36 -15.54 -8.05 -2.68
CA SER A 36 -15.42 -9.02 -3.78
C SER A 36 -15.24 -10.46 -3.26
N GLY A 37 -14.81 -10.59 -2.00
CA GLY A 37 -14.50 -11.86 -1.35
C GLY A 37 -13.21 -12.51 -1.88
N LYS A 38 -12.56 -11.91 -2.89
CA LYS A 38 -11.31 -12.37 -3.46
C LYS A 38 -10.14 -11.67 -2.78
N ARG A 39 -9.07 -12.41 -2.51
CA ARG A 39 -7.83 -11.84 -1.97
C ARG A 39 -7.04 -11.16 -3.08
N LEU A 40 -6.44 -10.01 -2.80
CA LEU A 40 -5.51 -9.37 -3.74
C LEU A 40 -4.31 -10.29 -4.03
N LYS A 41 -3.80 -10.21 -5.26
CA LYS A 41 -2.65 -10.99 -5.72
C LYS A 41 -1.49 -10.09 -6.11
N GLU A 42 -0.30 -10.67 -6.03
CA GLU A 42 0.92 -10.04 -6.50
C GLU A 42 1.03 -10.20 -8.01
N ARG A 43 1.37 -9.13 -8.72
CA ARG A 43 1.65 -9.17 -10.17
C ARG A 43 3.07 -9.66 -10.42
N ALA A 44 3.29 -10.27 -11.58
CA ALA A 44 4.59 -10.81 -11.97
C ALA A 44 5.71 -9.74 -11.95
N GLU A 45 5.43 -8.53 -12.40
CA GLU A 45 6.36 -7.40 -12.38
C GLU A 45 6.78 -6.96 -10.97
N VAL A 46 5.84 -6.97 -10.00
CA VAL A 46 6.15 -6.64 -8.59
C VAL A 46 6.96 -7.75 -7.95
N LYS A 47 6.63 -9.01 -8.25
CA LYS A 47 7.34 -10.17 -7.73
C LYS A 47 8.78 -10.28 -8.24
N ALA A 48 9.04 -9.78 -9.45
CA ALA A 48 10.37 -9.79 -10.07
C ALA A 48 11.32 -8.74 -9.46
N ASP A 49 10.79 -7.66 -8.90
CA ASP A 49 11.55 -6.61 -8.23
C ASP A 49 11.66 -6.92 -6.71
N PRO A 50 12.88 -7.12 -6.16
CA PRO A 50 13.04 -7.47 -4.74
C PRO A 50 12.51 -6.42 -3.75
N VAL A 51 12.62 -5.13 -4.09
CA VAL A 51 12.17 -4.01 -3.23
C VAL A 51 10.65 -3.93 -3.28
N ALA A 52 10.06 -4.00 -4.48
CA ALA A 52 8.62 -3.98 -4.65
C ALA A 52 7.97 -5.23 -4.02
N HIS A 53 8.55 -6.41 -4.20
CA HIS A 53 8.08 -7.67 -3.61
C HIS A 53 8.02 -7.60 -2.08
N LYS A 54 9.10 -7.12 -1.45
CA LYS A 54 9.15 -6.95 0.00
C LYS A 54 8.06 -5.99 0.50
N GLU A 55 7.84 -4.91 -0.22
CA GLU A 55 6.82 -3.92 0.11
C GLU A 55 5.40 -4.48 -0.07
N TYR A 56 5.17 -5.26 -1.12
CA TYR A 56 3.91 -5.96 -1.34
C TYR A 56 3.59 -6.90 -0.18
N LEU A 57 4.54 -7.73 0.25
CA LEU A 57 4.35 -8.64 1.39
C LEU A 57 4.00 -7.88 2.67
N ARG A 58 4.67 -6.75 2.91
CA ARG A 58 4.41 -5.87 4.06
C ARG A 58 2.98 -5.33 4.04
N VAL A 59 2.57 -4.71 2.93
CA VAL A 59 1.27 -4.04 2.81
C VAL A 59 0.13 -5.06 2.75
N SER A 60 0.28 -6.14 1.97
CA SER A 60 -0.70 -7.22 1.90
C SER A 60 -0.91 -7.87 3.28
N GLY A 61 0.17 -8.10 4.04
CA GLY A 61 0.09 -8.60 5.41
C GLY A 61 -0.66 -7.66 6.35
N LEU A 62 -0.43 -6.35 6.27
CA LEU A 62 -1.17 -5.35 7.05
C LEU A 62 -2.66 -5.31 6.69
N LEU A 63 -3.00 -5.33 5.39
CA LEU A 63 -4.37 -5.35 4.91
C LEU A 63 -5.11 -6.62 5.35
N ALA A 64 -4.42 -7.77 5.37
CA ALA A 64 -5.00 -9.03 5.82
C ALA A 64 -5.38 -8.99 7.31
N LYS A 65 -4.52 -8.40 8.17
CA LYS A 65 -4.80 -8.25 9.61
C LYS A 65 -6.09 -7.47 9.89
N ILE A 66 -6.41 -6.48 9.06
CA ILE A 66 -7.63 -5.67 9.19
C ILE A 66 -8.79 -6.16 8.30
N LYS A 67 -8.65 -7.34 7.68
CA LYS A 67 -9.65 -7.94 6.77
C LYS A 67 -10.03 -7.03 5.58
N LYS A 68 -9.07 -6.24 5.08
CA LYS A 68 -9.23 -5.37 3.90
C LYS A 68 -8.36 -5.80 2.73
N ASN A 69 -7.85 -7.03 2.72
CA ASN A 69 -7.05 -7.58 1.63
C ASN A 69 -7.92 -8.03 0.45
N ASP A 70 -8.76 -7.14 -0.05
CA ASP A 70 -9.67 -7.40 -1.16
C ASP A 70 -9.00 -7.15 -2.52
N ALA A 71 -9.33 -7.97 -3.52
CA ALA A 71 -8.81 -7.88 -4.88
C ALA A 71 -9.16 -6.57 -5.60
N LEU A 72 -10.16 -5.81 -5.14
CA LEU A 72 -10.43 -4.46 -5.66
C LEU A 72 -9.22 -3.51 -5.49
N TYR A 73 -8.40 -3.74 -4.46
CA TYR A 73 -7.18 -2.96 -4.24
C TYR A 73 -5.96 -3.52 -4.97
N GLU A 74 -6.09 -4.65 -5.67
CA GLU A 74 -4.95 -5.33 -6.27
C GLU A 74 -4.11 -4.42 -7.15
N ARG A 75 -4.74 -3.69 -8.09
CA ARG A 75 -4.02 -2.79 -8.98
C ARG A 75 -3.26 -1.72 -8.20
N ILE A 76 -3.94 -0.99 -7.33
CA ILE A 76 -3.35 0.17 -6.67
C ILE A 76 -2.23 -0.21 -5.70
N ILE A 77 -2.35 -1.37 -5.05
CA ILE A 77 -1.31 -1.88 -4.16
C ILE A 77 -0.07 -2.31 -4.95
N ASN A 78 -0.24 -3.03 -6.06
CA ASN A 78 0.90 -3.39 -6.91
C ASN A 78 1.59 -2.15 -7.51
N ASP A 79 0.81 -1.20 -8.03
CA ASP A 79 1.33 0.05 -8.60
C ASP A 79 2.08 0.87 -7.52
N TYR A 80 1.57 0.93 -6.29
CA TYR A 80 2.25 1.55 -5.14
C TYR A 80 3.60 0.88 -4.83
N CYS A 81 3.67 -0.45 -4.84
CA CYS A 81 4.90 -1.18 -4.53
C CYS A 81 6.00 -0.89 -5.54
N LYS A 82 5.66 -0.78 -6.84
CA LYS A 82 6.63 -0.37 -7.86
C LYS A 82 7.09 1.06 -7.66
N LEU A 83 6.16 1.99 -7.42
CA LEU A 83 6.52 3.40 -7.19
C LEU A 83 7.47 3.55 -5.99
N GLN A 84 7.26 2.75 -4.94
CA GLN A 84 8.14 2.73 -3.78
C GLN A 84 9.54 2.20 -4.12
N ALA A 85 9.63 1.16 -4.96
CA ALA A 85 10.90 0.61 -5.45
C ALA A 85 11.64 1.63 -6.34
N GLU A 86 10.95 2.23 -7.29
CA GLU A 86 11.48 3.29 -8.16
C GLU A 86 12.00 4.47 -7.33
N SER A 87 11.24 4.91 -6.31
CA SER A 87 11.66 6.00 -5.43
C SER A 87 12.93 5.66 -4.64
N ALA A 88 13.07 4.42 -4.18
CA ALA A 88 14.27 3.96 -3.48
C ALA A 88 15.49 3.92 -4.41
N ASP A 89 15.31 3.45 -5.65
CA ASP A 89 16.36 3.43 -6.66
C ASP A 89 16.80 4.84 -7.06
N MET A 90 15.85 5.76 -7.24
CA MET A 90 16.15 7.17 -7.53
C MET A 90 16.98 7.85 -6.44
N GLU A 91 16.75 7.53 -5.16
CA GLU A 91 17.58 8.06 -4.08
C GLU A 91 19.01 7.50 -4.11
N ASN A 92 19.20 6.22 -4.46
CA ASN A 92 20.53 5.63 -4.64
C ASN A 92 21.27 6.31 -5.80
N ILE A 93 20.60 6.40 -6.96
CA ILE A 93 21.15 7.05 -8.15
C ILE A 93 21.55 8.50 -7.84
N LYS A 94 20.68 9.25 -7.16
CA LYS A 94 20.97 10.63 -6.74
C LYS A 94 22.18 10.72 -5.80
N ALA A 95 22.38 9.75 -4.91
CA ALA A 95 23.55 9.71 -4.04
C ALA A 95 24.83 9.44 -4.85
N GLU A 96 24.81 8.47 -5.76
CA GLU A 96 25.93 8.15 -6.65
C GLU A 96 26.32 9.32 -7.56
N PHE A 97 25.33 10.01 -8.14
CA PHE A 97 25.56 11.20 -8.95
C PHE A 97 26.20 12.32 -8.14
N ARG A 98 25.77 12.54 -6.89
CA ARG A 98 26.37 13.56 -6.02
C ARG A 98 27.81 13.23 -5.67
N ALA A 99 28.09 11.98 -5.31
CA ALA A 99 29.44 11.51 -5.01
C ALA A 99 30.37 11.65 -6.22
N SER A 100 29.89 11.24 -7.39
CA SER A 100 30.63 11.36 -8.65
C SER A 100 30.93 12.82 -8.99
N ARG A 101 29.94 13.71 -8.85
CA ARG A 101 30.14 15.15 -9.07
C ARG A 101 31.18 15.75 -8.13
N GLU A 102 31.13 15.41 -6.84
CA GLU A 102 32.10 15.90 -5.87
C GLU A 102 33.53 15.42 -6.19
N GLN A 103 33.67 14.17 -6.64
CA GLN A 103 34.94 13.62 -7.06
C GLN A 103 35.48 14.35 -8.31
N LEU A 104 34.66 14.54 -9.34
CA LEU A 104 35.05 15.32 -10.52
C LEU A 104 35.47 16.74 -10.17
N GLU A 105 34.72 17.42 -9.28
CA GLU A 105 35.08 18.77 -8.83
C GLU A 105 36.44 18.80 -8.11
N LYS A 106 36.76 17.78 -7.31
CA LYS A 106 38.08 17.65 -6.66
C LYS A 106 39.20 17.40 -7.68
N GLU A 107 38.98 16.52 -8.65
CA GLU A 107 39.96 16.20 -9.69
C GLU A 107 40.22 17.40 -10.62
N TYR A 108 39.19 18.14 -10.98
CA TYR A 108 39.31 19.39 -11.75
C TYR A 108 40.07 20.46 -10.97
N ARG A 109 39.72 20.69 -9.70
CA ARG A 109 40.41 21.70 -8.84
C ARG A 109 41.86 21.34 -8.55
N SER A 110 42.20 20.05 -8.51
CA SER A 110 43.59 19.60 -8.31
C SER A 110 44.42 19.59 -9.59
N GLY A 111 43.82 19.95 -10.74
CA GLY A 111 44.51 20.00 -12.04
C GLY A 111 44.79 18.62 -12.66
N MET A 112 44.19 17.55 -12.13
CA MET A 112 44.25 16.21 -12.72
C MET A 112 43.35 16.09 -13.96
N LEU A 113 42.30 16.89 -14.02
CA LEU A 113 41.44 17.04 -15.20
C LEU A 113 41.58 18.47 -15.74
N SER A 114 41.91 18.61 -17.02
CA SER A 114 42.02 19.88 -17.76
C SER A 114 40.71 20.25 -18.43
#